data_AF-A0A6L7ISX7-F1
#
_entry.id   AF-A0A6L7ISX7-F1
#
_cell.length_a   1.000
_cell.length_b   1.000
_cell.length_c   1.000
_cell.angle_alpha   90.00
_cell.angle_beta   90.00
_cell.angle_gamma   90.00
#
_symmetry.space_group_name_H-M   'P 1'
#
loop_
_entity.id
_entity.type
_entity.pdbx_description
1 polymer ?
#
loop_
_entity_poly.entity_id
_entity_poly.type
_entity_poly.pdbx_seq_one_letter_code
_entity_poly.pdbx_strand_id
1 'polypeptide(L)'
;MGQDMNDMHACSRRSFVAGATALMLGATGSLLSGCGPNNQKASGSEPASLASGTYTASALGRGGQIEMEFYVNKGCILSADVVKNQDTAVISDNAIRSVASDIIRYQSPEVDAVTGATLSSMAVMQAAKDALTEAGADKSFFKQAAYPESEPTESCSTSVVVVGSGAAGLNAAARLANAGIDVILVEKQGFLGGGDTMFASTELYGGGGYPVYASGAAGSTEQDYLEDKRAAAEKSGLPVDMESLEAYALRTGACADYYLSIGVPFTKFHEFAYQTTDGSSPGPYIIKCLSSELDRLGVDYRVNTALRSIDVSNGAAVGVTVTGPTGDYQIKAKAVLLATGGFARNNDLLTDYAEAGDYVSLPRSGSASATGDGIVAAKDIGADVWNMTAFKANNACHVAENGAVVSLYTLSETSALVDDEGNRFINETDATIPEKSVAELARPNQEAWSVFDQKTMDAKKLVQQYNELGYFVTGTTWEELASAMGMDEASTERFLATMDKWQSTGVGNVEEDFGATVKDAFDTPPYYAAHVKPAMQSTYGGVKTDASAHVIGTDGSAIPGLYAAGAVSGHGCFGNVVGNGLSIASTYGMIAADSIVSDLSA
;
A
#
# COMPACT_ATOMS: atom_id res chain seq x y z
N MET A 1 35.41 24.05 -52.91
CA MET A 1 34.85 25.10 -52.04
C MET A 1 33.45 24.60 -51.69
N GLY A 2 33.30 23.72 -50.71
CA GLY A 2 33.07 24.02 -49.28
C GLY A 2 31.54 24.08 -49.07
N GLN A 3 30.86 23.39 -48.16
CA GLN A 3 31.16 22.69 -46.91
C GLN A 3 30.10 21.58 -46.69
N ASP A 4 30.33 20.79 -45.64
CA ASP A 4 29.69 19.56 -45.17
C ASP A 4 28.15 19.48 -45.12
N MET A 5 27.63 18.30 -45.46
CA MET A 5 26.36 17.76 -44.98
C MET A 5 26.60 16.31 -44.52
N ASN A 6 26.68 16.11 -43.22
CA ASN A 6 26.56 14.82 -42.56
C ASN A 6 25.70 15.08 -41.32
N ASP A 7 24.40 14.76 -41.40
CA ASP A 7 23.59 14.34 -40.25
C ASP A 7 22.16 13.99 -40.67
N MET A 8 21.55 13.14 -39.83
CA MET A 8 20.16 12.66 -39.79
C MET A 8 19.87 11.27 -40.39
N HIS A 9 19.96 10.26 -39.54
CA HIS A 9 18.95 9.20 -39.49
C HIS A 9 18.48 8.99 -38.05
N ALA A 10 17.49 9.80 -37.64
CA ALA A 10 16.61 9.50 -36.50
C ALA A 10 15.26 9.04 -37.07
N CYS A 11 14.85 7.82 -36.74
CA CYS A 11 13.63 7.18 -37.21
C CYS A 11 12.42 7.77 -36.45
N SER A 12 11.53 8.50 -37.14
CA SER A 12 10.31 9.06 -36.53
C SER A 12 9.05 8.26 -36.90
N ARG A 13 8.19 8.13 -35.88
CA ARG A 13 6.97 7.30 -35.71
C ARG A 13 5.76 7.59 -36.62
N ARG A 14 5.93 7.94 -37.89
CA ARG A 14 4.78 8.17 -38.80
C ARG A 14 4.91 7.41 -40.11
N SER A 15 4.35 6.20 -40.16
CA SER A 15 3.65 5.60 -41.31
C SER A 15 3.44 4.10 -41.07
N PHE A 16 2.32 3.66 -40.47
CA PHE A 16 1.85 2.29 -40.70
C PHE A 16 0.37 2.10 -40.33
N VAL A 17 -0.54 2.56 -41.20
CA VAL A 17 -1.85 1.92 -41.41
C VAL A 17 -2.13 1.97 -42.90
N ALA A 18 -1.81 0.89 -43.62
CA ALA A 18 -2.48 0.49 -44.87
C ALA A 18 -1.87 -0.83 -45.38
N GLY A 19 -2.65 -1.90 -45.21
CA GLY A 19 -2.81 -3.05 -46.11
C GLY A 19 -1.60 -3.74 -46.76
N ALA A 20 -1.49 -5.05 -46.55
CA ALA A 20 -1.15 -5.96 -47.63
C ALA A 20 -1.56 -7.40 -47.31
N THR A 21 -2.60 -7.85 -48.02
CA THR A 21 -2.94 -9.25 -48.27
C THR A 21 -2.08 -9.78 -49.43
N ALA A 22 -1.79 -11.09 -49.43
CA ALA A 22 -1.36 -11.95 -50.54
C ALA A 22 0.09 -11.77 -51.06
N LEU A 23 0.99 -12.74 -50.83
CA LEU A 23 1.18 -14.04 -51.49
C LEU A 23 1.89 -14.00 -52.86
N MET A 24 3.12 -14.54 -52.80
CA MET A 24 3.72 -15.57 -53.66
C MET A 24 4.52 -15.22 -54.94
N LEU A 25 5.72 -15.84 -54.94
CA LEU A 25 6.44 -16.53 -56.02
C LEU A 25 7.35 -15.75 -56.99
N GLY A 26 8.60 -16.19 -57.07
CA GLY A 26 9.50 -15.91 -58.17
C GLY A 26 10.97 -16.18 -57.86
N ALA A 27 11.37 -17.45 -57.90
CA ALA A 27 12.73 -17.94 -57.64
C ALA A 27 13.71 -17.75 -58.83
N THR A 28 14.99 -18.01 -58.53
CA THR A 28 16.14 -18.35 -59.42
C THR A 28 16.85 -17.18 -60.12
N GLY A 29 18.19 -17.07 -60.15
CA GLY A 29 19.29 -17.89 -59.64
C GLY A 29 20.63 -17.44 -60.23
N SER A 30 21.74 -17.88 -59.61
CA SER A 30 23.13 -17.99 -60.12
C SER A 30 23.93 -16.69 -60.39
N LEU A 31 24.90 -16.36 -59.54
CA LEU A 31 26.33 -16.76 -59.55
C LEU A 31 27.18 -15.94 -60.52
N LEU A 32 28.09 -15.13 -59.98
CA LEU A 32 29.48 -15.04 -60.46
C LEU A 32 30.38 -14.59 -59.30
N SER A 33 31.37 -15.43 -59.02
CA SER A 33 32.40 -15.31 -58.01
C SER A 33 33.49 -14.33 -58.45
N GLY A 34 33.99 -13.51 -57.52
CA GLY A 34 35.19 -12.68 -57.69
C GLY A 34 36.05 -12.76 -56.44
N CYS A 35 37.18 -13.46 -56.53
CA CYS A 35 38.13 -13.69 -55.44
C CYS A 35 38.90 -12.42 -55.05
N GLY A 36 39.05 -12.19 -53.75
CA GLY A 36 40.05 -11.29 -53.14
C GLY A 36 40.57 -11.92 -51.83
N PRO A 37 41.84 -11.69 -51.45
CA PRO A 37 42.63 -12.65 -50.68
C PRO A 37 42.29 -12.73 -49.19
N ASN A 38 42.39 -13.96 -48.72
CA ASN A 38 42.33 -14.44 -47.34
C ASN A 38 43.02 -13.47 -46.35
N ASN A 39 42.23 -12.75 -45.56
CA ASN A 39 42.67 -12.24 -44.27
C ASN A 39 41.96 -13.07 -43.20
N GLN A 40 42.74 -13.72 -42.36
CA GLN A 40 42.27 -14.63 -41.33
C GLN A 40 41.19 -13.94 -40.49
N LYS A 41 39.97 -14.51 -40.52
CA LYS A 41 38.94 -14.24 -39.52
C LYS A 41 39.55 -14.56 -38.15
N ALA A 42 39.84 -13.53 -37.37
CA ALA A 42 39.64 -13.65 -35.94
C ALA A 42 38.13 -13.93 -35.78
N SER A 43 37.79 -15.15 -35.37
CA SER A 43 36.44 -15.48 -34.93
C SER A 43 36.19 -14.74 -33.62
N GLY A 44 35.90 -13.44 -33.71
CA GLY A 44 35.02 -12.83 -32.73
C GLY A 44 33.68 -13.53 -32.93
N SER A 45 33.28 -14.35 -31.96
CA SER A 45 31.87 -14.75 -31.85
C SER A 45 31.05 -13.48 -31.96
N GLU A 46 30.13 -13.39 -32.92
CA GLU A 46 29.04 -12.41 -32.83
C GLU A 46 28.45 -12.56 -31.42
N PRO A 47 28.19 -11.45 -30.70
CA PRO A 47 27.48 -11.56 -29.42
C PRO A 47 26.22 -12.37 -29.69
N ALA A 48 25.97 -13.39 -28.85
CA ALA A 48 24.83 -14.29 -29.03
C ALA A 48 23.56 -13.45 -29.18
N SER A 49 23.10 -13.29 -30.42
CA SER A 49 21.90 -12.53 -30.69
C SER A 49 20.75 -13.37 -30.17
N LEU A 50 19.92 -12.80 -29.29
CA LEU A 50 18.79 -13.51 -28.72
C LEU A 50 17.97 -14.18 -29.84
N ALA A 51 17.67 -15.46 -29.65
CA ALA A 51 16.84 -16.23 -30.56
C ALA A 51 15.45 -15.59 -30.65
N SER A 52 14.91 -15.54 -31.87
CA SER A 52 13.57 -14.97 -32.06
C SER A 52 12.53 -15.97 -31.55
N GLY A 53 11.57 -15.48 -30.79
CA GLY A 53 10.58 -16.32 -30.14
C GLY A 53 9.83 -15.56 -29.06
N THR A 54 8.89 -16.26 -28.46
CA THR A 54 8.14 -15.81 -27.28
C THR A 54 8.58 -16.67 -26.11
N TYR A 55 8.99 -16.03 -25.02
CA TYR A 55 9.57 -16.69 -23.85
C TYR A 55 8.79 -16.27 -22.61
N THR A 56 8.39 -17.22 -21.78
CA THR A 56 7.58 -16.96 -20.58
C THR A 56 8.32 -17.43 -19.35
N ALA A 57 8.35 -16.61 -18.31
CA ALA A 57 8.93 -16.97 -17.02
C ALA A 57 8.14 -16.32 -15.88
N SER A 58 8.23 -16.93 -14.69
CA SER A 58 7.59 -16.45 -13.47
C SER A 58 8.61 -16.24 -12.36
N ALA A 59 8.39 -15.23 -11.53
CA ALA A 59 9.18 -15.02 -10.32
C ALA A 59 8.29 -14.53 -9.17
N LEU A 60 8.72 -14.80 -7.93
CA LEU A 60 8.00 -14.43 -6.72
C LEU A 60 8.17 -12.94 -6.41
N GLY A 61 7.07 -12.20 -6.45
CA GLY A 61 6.98 -10.80 -6.01
C GLY A 61 6.67 -10.68 -4.51
N ARG A 62 6.05 -9.57 -4.09
CA ARG A 62 5.73 -9.33 -2.66
C ARG A 62 4.59 -10.23 -2.16
N GLY A 63 3.48 -10.25 -2.89
CA GLY A 63 2.24 -10.95 -2.55
C GLY A 63 2.01 -12.24 -3.31
N GLY A 64 2.83 -12.56 -4.31
CA GLY A 64 2.67 -13.77 -5.12
C GLY A 64 3.50 -13.75 -6.41
N GLN A 65 3.29 -14.74 -7.27
CA GLN A 65 4.02 -14.89 -8.54
C GLN A 65 3.62 -13.81 -9.55
N ILE A 66 4.61 -13.29 -10.28
CA ILE A 66 4.42 -12.47 -11.48
C ILE A 66 4.95 -13.28 -12.67
N GLU A 67 4.07 -13.58 -13.61
CA GLU A 67 4.38 -14.26 -14.87
C GLU A 67 4.42 -13.26 -16.02
N MET A 68 5.55 -13.23 -16.73
CA MET A 68 5.83 -12.30 -17.82
C MET A 68 6.13 -13.07 -19.11
N GLU A 69 5.63 -12.55 -20.22
CA GLU A 69 5.91 -13.01 -21.58
C GLU A 69 6.77 -11.96 -22.30
N PHE A 70 7.86 -12.40 -22.93
CA PHE A 70 8.77 -11.54 -23.69
C PHE A 70 8.81 -11.99 -25.14
N TYR A 71 8.47 -11.07 -26.06
CA TYR A 71 8.63 -11.31 -27.49
C TYR A 71 9.99 -10.77 -27.96
N VAL A 72 10.83 -11.68 -28.45
CA VAL A 72 12.14 -11.37 -29.03
C VAL A 72 12.08 -11.57 -30.54
N ASN A 73 12.60 -10.61 -31.30
CA ASN A 73 12.75 -10.73 -32.74
C ASN A 73 14.06 -10.13 -33.20
N LYS A 74 14.85 -10.91 -33.94
CA LYS A 74 16.17 -10.51 -34.48
C LYS A 74 17.09 -9.91 -33.42
N GLY A 75 17.14 -10.52 -32.23
CA GLY A 75 17.99 -10.07 -31.12
C GLY A 75 17.44 -8.89 -30.31
N CYS A 76 16.24 -8.38 -30.61
CA CYS A 76 15.61 -7.28 -29.89
C CYS A 76 14.39 -7.73 -29.10
N ILE A 77 14.25 -7.24 -27.86
CA ILE A 77 13.07 -7.35 -27.03
C ILE A 77 12.03 -6.35 -27.57
N LEU A 78 10.92 -6.86 -28.11
CA LEU A 78 9.87 -6.04 -28.71
C LEU A 78 8.66 -5.84 -27.81
N SER A 79 8.38 -6.79 -26.91
CA SER A 79 7.37 -6.65 -25.87
C SER A 79 7.76 -7.39 -24.60
N ALA A 80 7.12 -6.99 -23.51
CA ALA A 80 7.25 -7.53 -22.17
C ALA A 80 5.88 -7.40 -21.51
N ASP A 81 5.07 -8.44 -21.64
CA ASP A 81 3.65 -8.44 -21.32
C ASP A 81 3.37 -9.29 -20.09
N VAL A 82 2.49 -8.83 -19.21
CA VAL A 82 2.09 -9.63 -18.04
C VAL A 82 1.07 -10.68 -18.45
N VAL A 83 1.36 -11.95 -18.15
CA VAL A 83 0.44 -13.08 -18.38
C VAL A 83 -0.45 -13.28 -17.16
N LYS A 84 0.17 -13.26 -15.97
CA LYS A 84 -0.51 -13.47 -14.70
C LYS A 84 0.16 -12.66 -13.59
N ASN A 85 -0.63 -11.96 -12.78
CA ASN A 85 -0.15 -11.20 -11.63
C ASN A 85 -0.90 -11.64 -10.37
N GLN A 86 -0.20 -12.33 -9.47
CA GLN A 86 -0.70 -12.73 -8.14
C GLN A 86 -0.09 -11.86 -7.02
N ASP A 87 0.64 -10.79 -7.35
CA ASP A 87 1.26 -9.87 -6.41
C ASP A 87 0.25 -8.79 -5.94
N THR A 88 0.68 -7.83 -5.11
CA THR A 88 -0.14 -6.70 -4.64
C THR A 88 -0.53 -5.81 -5.81
N ALA A 89 -1.77 -5.96 -6.29
CA ALA A 89 -2.36 -5.15 -7.35
C ALA A 89 -2.13 -3.64 -7.13
N VAL A 90 -2.05 -2.87 -8.23
CA VAL A 90 -1.63 -1.45 -8.27
C VAL A 90 -0.14 -1.23 -7.93
N ILE A 91 0.41 -1.81 -6.86
CA ILE A 91 1.85 -1.70 -6.57
C ILE A 91 2.66 -2.44 -7.64
N SER A 92 2.35 -3.73 -7.82
CA SER A 92 3.02 -4.56 -8.83
C SER A 92 2.68 -4.09 -10.25
N ASP A 93 1.48 -3.59 -10.52
CA ASP A 93 1.11 -3.09 -11.85
C ASP A 93 1.96 -1.88 -12.28
N ASN A 94 2.24 -0.96 -11.34
CA ASN A 94 3.12 0.18 -11.60
C ASN A 94 4.58 -0.27 -11.79
N ALA A 95 5.06 -1.20 -10.97
CA ALA A 95 6.39 -1.80 -11.12
C ALA A 95 6.54 -2.52 -12.46
N ILE A 96 5.60 -3.41 -12.79
CA ILE A 96 5.55 -4.16 -14.06
C ILE A 96 5.60 -3.18 -15.22
N ARG A 97 4.73 -2.17 -15.26
CA ARG A 97 4.69 -1.21 -16.36
C ARG A 97 6.01 -0.47 -16.54
N SER A 98 6.57 0.05 -15.45
CA SER A 98 7.82 0.84 -15.50
C SER A 98 9.00 -0.03 -15.89
N VAL A 99 9.19 -1.16 -15.21
CA VAL A 99 10.29 -2.09 -15.44
C VAL A 99 10.20 -2.69 -16.85
N ALA A 100 9.04 -3.18 -17.27
CA ALA A 100 8.85 -3.73 -18.61
C ALA A 100 9.15 -2.68 -19.70
N SER A 101 8.69 -1.44 -19.51
CA SER A 101 8.99 -0.34 -20.43
C SER A 101 10.49 -0.07 -20.53
N ASP A 102 11.21 -0.06 -19.40
CA ASP A 102 12.65 0.15 -19.39
C ASP A 102 13.41 -1.03 -19.99
N ILE A 103 12.97 -2.27 -19.75
CA ILE A 103 13.56 -3.46 -20.38
C ILE A 103 13.47 -3.37 -21.90
N ILE A 104 12.30 -3.00 -22.43
CA ILE A 104 12.10 -2.80 -23.86
C ILE A 104 12.93 -1.61 -24.36
N ARG A 105 12.97 -0.50 -23.62
CA ARG A 105 13.65 0.71 -24.06
C ARG A 105 15.17 0.56 -24.10
N TYR A 106 15.74 -0.04 -23.06
CA TYR A 106 17.19 -0.16 -22.87
C TYR A 106 17.74 -1.53 -23.27
N GLN A 107 16.87 -2.45 -23.70
CA GLN A 107 17.25 -3.79 -24.16
C GLN A 107 18.09 -4.54 -23.12
N SER A 108 17.73 -4.40 -21.84
CA SER A 108 18.40 -5.03 -20.72
C SER A 108 17.41 -5.37 -19.60
N PRO A 109 17.51 -6.55 -18.95
CA PRO A 109 16.74 -6.87 -17.76
C PRO A 109 17.33 -6.28 -16.46
N GLU A 110 18.53 -5.67 -16.52
CA GLU A 110 19.15 -4.97 -15.38
C GLU A 110 18.78 -3.48 -15.44
N VAL A 111 17.57 -3.16 -15.02
CA VAL A 111 17.01 -1.80 -14.98
C VAL A 111 16.80 -1.35 -13.53
N ASP A 112 16.49 -0.08 -13.33
CA ASP A 112 16.26 0.44 -11.99
C ASP A 112 14.92 -0.08 -11.43
N ALA A 113 14.95 -0.49 -10.16
CA ALA A 113 13.74 -0.87 -9.45
C ALA A 113 12.87 0.35 -9.15
N VAL A 114 11.55 0.17 -9.17
CA VAL A 114 10.62 1.24 -8.78
C VAL A 114 10.64 1.39 -7.26
N THR A 115 10.95 2.60 -6.78
CA THR A 115 10.92 2.95 -5.36
C THR A 115 9.57 2.58 -4.74
N GLY A 116 9.57 1.78 -3.68
CA GLY A 116 8.36 1.30 -3.00
C GLY A 116 7.76 0.00 -3.54
N ALA A 117 8.25 -0.48 -4.69
CA ALA A 117 7.82 -1.72 -5.31
C ALA A 117 9.02 -2.61 -5.67
N THR A 118 10.03 -2.64 -4.80
CA THR A 118 11.31 -3.31 -5.04
C THR A 118 11.17 -4.82 -5.29
N LEU A 119 10.40 -5.54 -4.46
CA LEU A 119 10.21 -6.99 -4.63
C LEU A 119 9.50 -7.32 -5.94
N SER A 120 8.46 -6.57 -6.30
CA SER A 120 7.75 -6.73 -7.58
C SER A 120 8.64 -6.36 -8.77
N SER A 121 9.47 -5.31 -8.65
CA SER A 121 10.43 -4.92 -9.69
C SER A 121 11.47 -6.02 -9.90
N MET A 122 12.01 -6.57 -8.80
CA MET A 122 12.97 -7.67 -8.84
C MET A 122 12.37 -8.93 -9.44
N ALA A 123 11.10 -9.24 -9.17
CA ALA A 123 10.41 -10.35 -9.80
C ALA A 123 10.30 -10.17 -11.32
N VAL A 124 9.92 -8.99 -11.81
CA VAL A 124 9.87 -8.72 -13.26
C VAL A 124 11.25 -8.82 -13.92
N MET A 125 12.28 -8.24 -13.27
CA MET A 125 13.66 -8.36 -13.75
C MET A 125 14.15 -9.81 -13.74
N GLN A 126 13.80 -10.60 -12.73
CA GLN A 126 14.16 -12.01 -12.63
C GLN A 126 13.45 -12.84 -13.71
N ALA A 127 12.15 -12.65 -13.90
CA ALA A 127 11.40 -13.28 -14.99
C ALA A 127 12.00 -12.92 -16.36
N ALA A 128 12.42 -11.67 -16.55
CA ALA A 128 13.12 -11.25 -17.77
C ALA A 128 14.46 -11.98 -17.94
N LYS A 129 15.28 -12.09 -16.89
CA LYS A 129 16.56 -12.82 -16.95
C LYS A 129 16.35 -14.29 -17.32
N ASP A 130 15.35 -14.94 -16.72
CA ASP A 130 15.07 -16.36 -16.95
C ASP A 130 14.56 -16.59 -18.39
N ALA A 131 13.59 -15.78 -18.85
CA ALA A 131 13.07 -15.85 -20.21
C ALA A 131 14.15 -15.55 -21.27
N LEU A 132 14.98 -14.54 -21.05
CA LEU A 132 16.04 -14.17 -22.00
C LEU A 132 17.21 -15.17 -21.99
N THR A 133 17.47 -15.84 -20.85
CA THR A 133 18.41 -16.97 -20.81
C THR A 133 17.92 -18.11 -21.71
N GLU A 134 16.62 -18.41 -21.71
CA GLU A 134 16.02 -19.37 -22.65
C GLU A 134 16.14 -18.91 -24.11
N ALA A 135 16.06 -17.59 -24.35
CA ALA A 135 16.34 -16.99 -25.65
C ALA A 135 17.85 -16.99 -26.05
N GLY A 136 18.74 -17.55 -25.21
CA GLY A 136 20.16 -17.65 -25.49
C GLY A 136 21.00 -16.46 -25.01
N ALA A 137 20.48 -15.62 -24.12
CA ALA A 137 21.26 -14.60 -23.43
C ALA A 137 22.38 -15.22 -22.60
N ASP A 138 23.55 -14.60 -22.61
CA ASP A 138 24.66 -14.93 -21.70
C ASP A 138 24.93 -13.78 -20.71
N LYS A 139 25.90 -13.98 -19.81
CA LYS A 139 26.27 -12.98 -18.80
C LYS A 139 26.63 -11.60 -19.37
N SER A 140 27.05 -11.52 -20.63
CA SER A 140 27.41 -10.25 -21.28
C SER A 140 26.19 -9.41 -21.68
N PHE A 141 25.01 -10.03 -21.74
CA PHE A 141 23.71 -9.37 -21.99
C PHE A 141 23.17 -8.70 -20.73
N PHE A 142 23.42 -9.28 -19.55
CA PHE A 142 22.94 -8.77 -18.27
C PHE A 142 23.85 -7.66 -17.73
N LYS A 143 23.75 -6.48 -18.34
CA LYS A 143 24.47 -5.25 -17.93
C LYS A 143 23.48 -4.18 -17.56
N GLN A 144 23.82 -3.37 -16.55
CA GLN A 144 23.01 -2.23 -16.14
C GLN A 144 22.60 -1.37 -17.34
N ALA A 145 21.32 -0.99 -17.38
CA ALA A 145 20.78 -0.12 -18.40
C ALA A 145 21.54 1.23 -18.44
N ALA A 146 21.84 1.69 -19.65
CA ALA A 146 22.48 2.97 -19.88
C ALA A 146 21.41 4.07 -19.97
N TYR A 147 21.01 4.59 -18.81
CA TYR A 147 20.07 5.72 -18.73
C TYR A 147 20.72 7.01 -19.25
N PRO A 148 19.98 7.84 -20.03
CA PRO A 148 20.48 9.15 -20.43
C PRO A 148 20.62 10.07 -19.22
N GLU A 149 21.63 10.95 -19.24
CA GLU A 149 21.72 12.03 -18.25
C GLU A 149 20.48 12.93 -18.35
N SER A 150 19.89 13.24 -17.19
CA SER A 150 18.71 14.10 -17.08
C SER A 150 19.12 15.49 -16.60
N GLU A 151 18.51 16.54 -17.17
CA GLU A 151 18.76 17.91 -16.71
C GLU A 151 18.15 18.14 -15.31
N PRO A 152 18.79 18.97 -14.46
CA PRO A 152 18.25 19.32 -13.15
C PRO A 152 16.85 19.94 -13.24
N THR A 153 15.94 19.44 -12.41
CA THR A 153 14.60 20.02 -12.25
C THR A 153 14.70 21.44 -11.70
N GLU A 154 14.07 22.41 -12.35
CA GLU A 154 14.05 23.80 -11.91
C GLU A 154 13.06 24.04 -10.77
N SER A 155 13.40 24.96 -9.87
CA SER A 155 12.49 25.46 -8.84
C SER A 155 11.26 26.13 -9.46
N CYS A 156 10.09 25.95 -8.86
CA CYS A 156 8.81 26.40 -9.39
C CYS A 156 7.90 26.96 -8.29
N SER A 157 6.67 27.33 -8.66
CA SER A 157 5.66 27.85 -7.73
C SER A 157 4.27 27.31 -8.06
N THR A 158 3.44 27.17 -7.03
CA THR A 158 2.02 26.80 -7.14
C THR A 158 1.19 27.54 -6.08
N SER A 159 -0.13 27.37 -6.06
CA SER A 159 -0.95 27.89 -4.97
C SER A 159 -0.85 27.01 -3.73
N VAL A 160 -0.93 25.69 -3.91
CA VAL A 160 -0.86 24.71 -2.81
C VAL A 160 0.10 23.59 -3.20
N VAL A 161 1.04 23.28 -2.31
CA VAL A 161 1.83 22.05 -2.43
C VAL A 161 1.32 21.00 -1.46
N VAL A 162 0.98 19.82 -1.98
CA VAL A 162 0.54 18.66 -1.20
C VAL A 162 1.68 17.65 -1.14
N VAL A 163 2.09 17.26 0.06
CA VAL A 163 3.24 16.36 0.27
C VAL A 163 2.77 15.00 0.75
N GLY A 164 2.86 14.00 -0.12
CA GLY A 164 2.43 12.61 0.11
C GLY A 164 1.14 12.26 -0.62
N SER A 165 1.11 11.06 -1.22
CA SER A 165 0.00 10.59 -2.06
C SER A 165 -0.85 9.49 -1.42
N GLY A 166 -0.95 9.45 -0.09
CA GLY A 166 -1.94 8.60 0.59
C GLY A 166 -3.37 9.10 0.37
N ALA A 167 -4.36 8.43 0.99
CA ALA A 167 -5.76 8.85 0.92
C ALA A 167 -5.95 10.34 1.26
N ALA A 168 -5.26 10.86 2.29
CA ALA A 168 -5.36 12.26 2.67
C ALA A 168 -4.89 13.21 1.55
N GLY A 169 -3.69 13.02 1.03
CA GLY A 169 -3.12 13.91 0.01
C GLY A 169 -3.86 13.84 -1.32
N LEU A 170 -4.26 12.64 -1.76
CA LEU A 170 -5.00 12.46 -3.00
C LEU A 170 -6.42 13.05 -2.93
N ASN A 171 -7.16 12.84 -1.83
CA ASN A 171 -8.46 13.50 -1.64
C ASN A 171 -8.30 15.03 -1.62
N ALA A 172 -7.30 15.53 -0.89
CA ALA A 172 -7.06 16.95 -0.80
C ALA A 172 -6.73 17.57 -2.18
N ALA A 173 -5.80 16.97 -2.93
CA ALA A 173 -5.42 17.44 -4.25
C ALA A 173 -6.59 17.44 -5.24
N ALA A 174 -7.38 16.37 -5.29
CA ALA A 174 -8.56 16.30 -6.14
C ALA A 174 -9.59 17.38 -5.78
N ARG A 175 -9.82 17.61 -4.48
CA ARG A 175 -10.80 18.59 -4.00
C ARG A 175 -10.34 20.03 -4.24
N LEU A 176 -9.06 20.33 -4.01
CA LEU A 176 -8.44 21.62 -4.32
C LEU A 176 -8.50 21.92 -5.83
N ALA A 177 -8.15 20.96 -6.67
CA ALA A 177 -8.20 21.12 -8.13
C ALA A 177 -9.64 21.32 -8.64
N ASN A 178 -10.62 20.59 -8.09
CA ASN A 178 -12.04 20.84 -8.36
C ASN A 178 -12.51 22.24 -7.94
N ALA A 179 -11.90 22.82 -6.90
CA ALA A 179 -12.14 24.22 -6.50
C ALA A 179 -11.39 25.25 -7.38
N GLY A 180 -10.67 24.80 -8.41
CA GLY A 180 -9.89 25.66 -9.32
C GLY A 180 -8.57 26.15 -8.72
N ILE A 181 -8.10 25.54 -7.64
CA ILE A 181 -6.81 25.85 -7.04
C ILE A 181 -5.71 25.10 -7.80
N ASP A 182 -4.64 25.82 -8.11
CA ASP A 182 -3.42 25.24 -8.71
C ASP A 182 -2.65 24.43 -7.65
N VAL A 183 -2.38 23.16 -7.95
CA VAL A 183 -1.81 22.19 -7.01
C VAL A 183 -0.63 21.47 -7.64
N ILE A 184 0.48 21.42 -6.90
CA ILE A 184 1.54 20.43 -7.12
C ILE A 184 1.48 19.40 -5.99
N LEU A 185 1.37 18.11 -6.35
CA LEU A 185 1.50 17.00 -5.41
C LEU A 185 2.87 16.34 -5.55
N VAL A 186 3.55 16.05 -4.45
CA VAL A 186 4.82 15.31 -4.46
C VAL A 186 4.72 14.01 -3.69
N GLU A 187 5.34 12.95 -4.21
CA GLU A 187 5.39 11.62 -3.61
C GLU A 187 6.81 11.07 -3.70
N LYS A 188 7.34 10.57 -2.59
CA LYS A 188 8.70 10.05 -2.53
C LYS A 188 8.85 8.65 -3.15
N GLN A 189 7.79 7.86 -3.16
CA GLN A 189 7.75 6.56 -3.84
C GLN A 189 7.62 6.74 -5.36
N GLY A 190 7.87 5.69 -6.13
CA GLY A 190 7.82 5.72 -7.60
C GLY A 190 6.41 5.66 -8.19
N PHE A 191 5.38 5.74 -7.36
CA PHE A 191 3.97 5.64 -7.74
C PHE A 191 3.08 6.33 -6.68
N LEU A 192 1.87 6.74 -7.09
CA LEU A 192 0.88 7.31 -6.17
C LEU A 192 0.27 6.24 -5.25
N GLY A 193 -0.03 6.61 -4.00
CA GLY A 193 -0.59 5.71 -3.01
C GLY A 193 0.44 4.95 -2.18
N GLY A 194 1.73 5.23 -2.29
CA GLY A 194 2.82 4.51 -1.62
C GLY A 194 2.83 4.49 -0.08
N GLY A 195 1.75 4.91 0.60
CA GLY A 195 1.56 4.89 2.05
C GLY A 195 0.63 3.76 2.54
N ASP A 196 0.20 3.83 3.80
CA ASP A 196 -0.61 2.79 4.45
C ASP A 196 -1.97 2.53 3.80
N THR A 197 -2.52 3.52 3.07
CA THR A 197 -3.79 3.38 2.33
C THR A 197 -3.79 2.16 1.40
N MET A 198 -2.67 1.86 0.73
CA MET A 198 -2.57 0.71 -0.17
C MET A 198 -2.72 -0.64 0.53
N PHE A 199 -2.42 -0.70 1.82
CA PHE A 199 -2.49 -1.91 2.63
C PHE A 199 -3.79 -2.02 3.43
N ALA A 200 -4.74 -1.11 3.23
CA ALA A 200 -6.05 -1.19 3.85
C ALA A 200 -6.87 -2.34 3.25
N SER A 201 -6.99 -3.43 4.02
CA SER A 201 -7.60 -4.70 3.60
C SER A 201 -8.98 -4.98 4.19
N THR A 202 -9.41 -4.22 5.21
CA THR A 202 -10.74 -4.36 5.81
C THR A 202 -11.75 -3.48 5.08
N GLU A 203 -12.08 -2.33 5.66
CA GLU A 203 -13.23 -1.51 5.33
C GLU A 203 -12.90 -0.03 5.49
N LEU A 204 -13.77 0.82 4.93
CA LEU A 204 -13.83 2.22 5.31
C LEU A 204 -14.89 2.35 6.40
N TYR A 205 -14.52 2.79 7.60
CA TYR A 205 -15.47 2.95 8.69
C TYR A 205 -16.16 4.32 8.69
N GLY A 206 -17.44 4.36 9.00
CA GLY A 206 -18.22 5.59 9.09
C GLY A 206 -19.74 5.35 9.10
N GLY A 207 -20.47 6.44 9.24
CA GLY A 207 -21.94 6.47 9.17
C GLY A 207 -22.45 7.39 8.06
N GLY A 208 -23.71 7.20 7.68
CA GLY A 208 -24.42 8.00 6.69
C GLY A 208 -24.05 7.75 5.22
N GLY A 209 -24.35 8.75 4.38
CA GLY A 209 -24.22 8.62 2.92
C GLY A 209 -25.19 7.64 2.25
N TYR A 210 -25.05 7.51 0.95
CA TYR A 210 -25.86 6.65 0.09
C TYR A 210 -25.77 5.16 0.44
N PRO A 211 -24.61 4.55 0.79
CA PRO A 211 -24.56 3.13 1.17
C PRO A 211 -25.44 2.79 2.39
N VAL A 212 -25.47 3.66 3.40
CA VAL A 212 -26.35 3.49 4.57
C VAL A 212 -27.80 3.61 4.18
N TYR A 213 -28.16 4.65 3.40
CA TYR A 213 -29.52 4.82 2.90
C TYR A 213 -29.99 3.61 2.06
N ALA A 214 -29.14 3.15 1.13
CA ALA A 214 -29.47 2.07 0.20
C ALA A 214 -29.57 0.70 0.87
N SER A 215 -28.80 0.45 1.94
CA SER A 215 -28.90 -0.78 2.73
C SER A 215 -30.11 -0.80 3.67
N GLY A 216 -30.68 0.38 3.98
CA GLY A 216 -31.75 0.51 4.96
C GLY A 216 -31.28 0.30 6.41
N ALA A 217 -29.97 0.44 6.68
CA ALA A 217 -29.40 0.29 8.01
C ALA A 217 -29.90 1.41 8.95
N ALA A 218 -30.66 1.04 9.98
CA ALA A 218 -31.12 1.95 11.01
C ALA A 218 -30.02 2.19 12.06
N GLY A 219 -29.98 3.39 12.65
CA GLY A 219 -28.97 3.73 13.68
C GLY A 219 -27.55 3.76 13.13
N SER A 220 -27.39 4.15 11.87
CA SER A 220 -26.09 4.19 11.19
C SER A 220 -25.81 5.53 10.52
N THR A 221 -26.42 6.62 11.01
CA THR A 221 -26.12 7.98 10.57
C THR A 221 -24.71 8.40 10.99
N GLU A 222 -24.21 9.51 10.46
CA GLU A 222 -22.96 10.10 10.92
C GLU A 222 -22.99 10.44 12.43
N GLN A 223 -24.16 10.82 12.95
CA GLN A 223 -24.36 11.11 14.37
C GLN A 223 -24.28 9.84 15.22
N ASP A 224 -24.89 8.75 14.77
CA ASP A 224 -24.80 7.46 15.46
C ASP A 224 -23.33 6.96 15.48
N TYR A 225 -22.60 7.15 14.38
CA TYR A 225 -21.17 6.82 14.30
C TYR A 225 -20.32 7.66 15.26
N LEU A 226 -20.60 8.97 15.36
CA LEU A 226 -19.97 9.86 16.32
C LEU A 226 -20.18 9.37 17.76
N GLU A 227 -21.42 9.02 18.12
CA GLU A 227 -21.75 8.52 19.46
C GLU A 227 -21.04 7.20 19.78
N ASP A 228 -20.97 6.28 18.84
CA ASP A 228 -20.17 5.05 18.96
C ASP A 228 -18.69 5.34 19.21
N LYS A 229 -18.09 6.27 18.44
CA LYS A 229 -16.69 6.66 18.64
C LYS A 229 -16.46 7.36 19.98
N ARG A 230 -17.42 8.14 20.49
CA ARG A 230 -17.32 8.77 21.83
C ARG A 230 -17.33 7.73 22.94
N ALA A 231 -18.19 6.71 22.84
CA ALA A 231 -18.21 5.61 23.80
C ALA A 231 -16.89 4.80 23.76
N ALA A 232 -16.36 4.53 22.55
CA ALA A 232 -15.06 3.88 22.39
C ALA A 232 -13.90 4.71 22.97
N ALA A 233 -13.92 6.02 22.77
CA ALA A 233 -12.94 6.95 23.35
C ALA A 233 -12.95 6.89 24.88
N GLU A 234 -14.14 6.91 25.50
CA GLU A 234 -14.31 6.79 26.95
C GLU A 234 -13.78 5.45 27.48
N LYS A 235 -14.09 4.32 26.81
CA LYS A 235 -13.57 2.98 27.18
C LYS A 235 -12.04 2.91 27.06
N SER A 236 -11.45 3.61 26.08
CA SER A 236 -10.01 3.49 25.79
C SER A 236 -9.08 4.10 26.84
N GLY A 237 -9.55 5.10 27.59
CA GLY A 237 -8.72 5.87 28.53
C GLY A 237 -7.59 6.68 27.88
N LEU A 238 -7.53 6.75 26.54
CA LEU A 238 -6.53 7.51 25.79
C LEU A 238 -6.95 8.99 25.62
N PRO A 239 -5.98 9.92 25.52
CA PRO A 239 -6.29 11.31 25.17
C PRO A 239 -6.84 11.42 23.74
N VAL A 240 -8.13 11.76 23.64
CA VAL A 240 -8.86 11.95 22.38
C VAL A 240 -9.25 13.42 22.24
N ASP A 241 -8.96 14.02 21.08
CA ASP A 241 -9.49 15.33 20.72
C ASP A 241 -10.91 15.15 20.16
N MET A 242 -11.89 15.62 20.94
CA MET A 242 -13.31 15.44 20.65
C MET A 242 -13.80 16.36 19.52
N GLU A 243 -13.19 17.54 19.35
CA GLU A 243 -13.54 18.43 18.23
C GLU A 243 -13.06 17.82 16.91
N SER A 244 -11.84 17.28 16.90
CA SER A 244 -11.31 16.53 15.77
C SER A 244 -12.12 15.26 15.48
N LEU A 245 -12.49 14.51 16.52
CA LEU A 245 -13.35 13.33 16.38
C LEU A 245 -14.70 13.68 15.75
N GLU A 246 -15.35 14.74 16.22
CA GLU A 246 -16.62 15.23 15.65
C GLU A 246 -16.46 15.68 14.19
N ALA A 247 -15.41 16.44 13.88
CA ALA A 247 -15.17 17.00 12.55
C ALA A 247 -15.08 15.92 11.46
N TYR A 248 -14.40 14.81 11.73
CA TYR A 248 -14.27 13.73 10.75
C TYR A 248 -15.48 12.78 10.74
N ALA A 249 -16.02 12.42 11.91
CA ALA A 249 -17.14 11.49 12.03
C ALA A 249 -18.36 11.99 11.25
N LEU A 250 -18.66 13.29 11.38
CA LEU A 250 -19.76 13.97 10.70
C LEU A 250 -19.58 14.13 9.18
N ARG A 251 -18.42 13.76 8.64
CA ARG A 251 -18.12 13.82 7.19
C ARG A 251 -17.92 12.45 6.55
N THR A 252 -18.06 11.37 7.31
CA THR A 252 -17.80 10.02 6.79
C THR A 252 -18.77 9.61 5.66
N GLY A 253 -20.05 9.94 5.76
CA GLY A 253 -21.03 9.68 4.70
C GLY A 253 -20.71 10.41 3.40
N ALA A 254 -20.40 11.71 3.47
CA ALA A 254 -19.99 12.50 2.31
C ALA A 254 -18.69 11.96 1.66
N CYS A 255 -17.76 11.44 2.47
CA CYS A 255 -16.56 10.80 1.97
C CYS A 255 -16.87 9.50 1.21
N ALA A 256 -17.77 8.66 1.75
CA ALA A 256 -18.21 7.44 1.08
C ALA A 256 -18.93 7.75 -0.25
N ASP A 257 -19.78 8.77 -0.26
CA ASP A 257 -20.48 9.22 -1.47
C ASP A 257 -19.53 9.75 -2.54
N TYR A 258 -18.51 10.51 -2.15
CA TYR A 258 -17.47 10.94 -3.08
C TYR A 258 -16.74 9.74 -3.69
N TYR A 259 -16.35 8.77 -2.88
CA TYR A 259 -15.72 7.54 -3.36
C TYR A 259 -16.59 6.75 -4.34
N LEU A 260 -17.90 6.62 -4.06
CA LEU A 260 -18.84 6.06 -5.03
C LEU A 260 -18.87 6.86 -6.34
N SER A 261 -18.87 8.20 -6.26
CA SER A 261 -18.96 9.08 -7.43
C SER A 261 -17.77 8.95 -8.38
N ILE A 262 -16.59 8.60 -7.87
CA ILE A 262 -15.36 8.37 -8.65
C ILE A 262 -15.11 6.88 -8.96
N GLY A 263 -16.04 5.99 -8.60
CA GLY A 263 -16.03 4.58 -9.01
C GLY A 263 -15.43 3.59 -8.00
N VAL A 264 -15.19 3.98 -6.75
CA VAL A 264 -14.84 3.02 -5.69
C VAL A 264 -16.10 2.22 -5.33
N PRO A 265 -16.07 0.87 -5.34
CA PRO A 265 -17.28 0.04 -5.32
C PRO A 265 -17.85 -0.19 -3.90
N PHE A 266 -18.05 0.86 -3.10
CA PHE A 266 -18.60 0.78 -1.74
C PHE A 266 -20.12 0.54 -1.71
N THR A 267 -20.57 -0.60 -2.23
CA THR A 267 -22.00 -0.90 -2.41
C THR A 267 -22.60 -1.72 -1.27
N LYS A 268 -21.80 -2.13 -0.28
CA LYS A 268 -22.25 -2.89 0.89
C LYS A 268 -21.97 -2.11 2.16
N PHE A 269 -22.84 -2.26 3.15
CA PHE A 269 -22.72 -1.62 4.44
C PHE A 269 -23.22 -2.55 5.55
N HIS A 270 -22.49 -2.58 6.67
CA HIS A 270 -22.88 -3.25 7.91
C HIS A 270 -22.09 -2.61 9.06
N GLU A 271 -22.67 -2.45 10.24
CA GLU A 271 -21.97 -2.04 11.49
C GLU A 271 -20.92 -0.91 11.32
N PHE A 272 -21.33 0.21 10.72
CA PHE A 272 -20.44 1.35 10.44
C PHE A 272 -19.25 1.04 9.52
N ALA A 273 -19.36 0.05 8.65
CA ALA A 273 -18.33 -0.34 7.72
C ALA A 273 -18.84 -0.38 6.28
N TYR A 274 -18.28 0.48 5.43
CA TYR A 274 -18.44 0.46 3.98
C TYR A 274 -17.51 -0.60 3.37
N GLN A 275 -18.12 -1.55 2.64
CA GLN A 275 -17.44 -2.68 2.02
C GLN A 275 -17.50 -2.59 0.49
N THR A 276 -16.44 -3.09 -0.14
CA THR A 276 -16.43 -3.31 -1.59
C THR A 276 -17.48 -4.37 -1.97
N THR A 277 -18.02 -4.30 -3.19
CA THR A 277 -19.06 -5.22 -3.67
C THR A 277 -18.70 -6.70 -3.49
N ASP A 278 -17.45 -7.07 -3.75
CA ASP A 278 -16.94 -8.45 -3.71
C ASP A 278 -16.17 -8.79 -2.43
N GLY A 279 -16.08 -7.87 -1.46
CA GLY A 279 -15.34 -8.06 -0.20
C GLY A 279 -13.82 -8.02 -0.36
N SER A 280 -13.30 -7.51 -1.49
CA SER A 280 -11.88 -7.24 -1.68
C SER A 280 -11.41 -5.97 -0.95
N SER A 281 -10.10 -5.87 -0.74
CA SER A 281 -9.45 -4.75 -0.05
C SER A 281 -9.80 -3.39 -0.69
N PRO A 282 -10.26 -2.38 0.08
CA PRO A 282 -10.66 -1.08 -0.47
C PRO A 282 -9.48 -0.20 -0.89
N GLY A 283 -8.31 -0.34 -0.25
CA GLY A 283 -7.14 0.51 -0.47
C GLY A 283 -6.74 0.68 -1.94
N PRO A 284 -6.49 -0.42 -2.69
CA PRO A 284 -6.16 -0.36 -4.11
C PRO A 284 -7.22 0.32 -4.98
N TYR A 285 -8.51 0.15 -4.69
CA TYR A 285 -9.57 0.83 -5.43
C TYR A 285 -9.57 2.33 -5.19
N ILE A 286 -9.43 2.76 -3.93
CA ILE A 286 -9.36 4.17 -3.55
C ILE A 286 -8.20 4.85 -4.27
N ILE A 287 -6.99 4.27 -4.19
CA ILE A 287 -5.80 4.84 -4.83
C ILE A 287 -5.98 4.90 -6.35
N LYS A 288 -6.48 3.84 -6.97
CA LYS A 288 -6.72 3.79 -8.42
C LYS A 288 -7.70 4.87 -8.88
N CYS A 289 -8.85 5.00 -8.20
CA CYS A 289 -9.89 5.94 -8.58
C CYS A 289 -9.44 7.39 -8.34
N LEU A 290 -8.79 7.68 -7.21
CA LEU A 290 -8.24 9.00 -6.94
C LEU A 290 -7.12 9.38 -7.90
N SER A 291 -6.23 8.45 -8.26
CA SER A 291 -5.18 8.70 -9.25
C SER A 291 -5.79 9.04 -10.61
N SER A 292 -6.81 8.30 -11.03
CA SER A 292 -7.56 8.56 -12.27
C SER A 292 -8.28 9.92 -12.24
N GLU A 293 -8.75 10.34 -11.06
CA GLU A 293 -9.37 11.65 -10.87
C GLU A 293 -8.34 12.78 -10.96
N LEU A 294 -7.15 12.62 -10.38
CA LEU A 294 -6.04 13.58 -10.55
C LEU A 294 -5.64 13.72 -12.04
N ASP A 295 -5.53 12.60 -12.76
CA ASP A 295 -5.28 12.59 -14.21
C ASP A 295 -6.37 13.37 -14.97
N ARG A 296 -7.64 13.13 -14.63
CA ARG A 296 -8.80 13.81 -15.23
C ARG A 296 -8.78 15.32 -14.97
N LEU A 297 -8.34 15.72 -13.78
CA LEU A 297 -8.24 17.12 -13.34
C LEU A 297 -6.96 17.81 -13.84
N GLY A 298 -5.98 17.05 -14.35
CA GLY A 298 -4.71 17.59 -14.82
C GLY A 298 -3.82 18.11 -13.70
N VAL A 299 -3.87 17.48 -12.52
CA VAL A 299 -3.00 17.84 -11.39
C VAL A 299 -1.54 17.49 -11.70
N ASP A 300 -0.61 18.42 -11.47
CA ASP A 300 0.83 18.16 -11.54
C ASP A 300 1.25 17.34 -10.31
N TYR A 301 1.40 16.02 -10.49
CA TYR A 301 1.96 15.16 -9.46
C TYR A 301 3.35 14.64 -9.85
N ARG A 302 4.25 14.57 -8.87
CA ARG A 302 5.66 14.19 -9.06
C ARG A 302 6.04 13.07 -8.11
N VAL A 303 6.26 11.88 -8.68
CA VAL A 303 6.78 10.71 -7.95
C VAL A 303 8.31 10.78 -7.82
N ASN A 304 8.90 9.91 -7.01
CA ASN A 304 10.34 9.94 -6.68
C ASN A 304 10.83 11.33 -6.21
N THR A 305 9.95 12.07 -5.52
CA THR A 305 10.19 13.44 -5.06
C THR A 305 9.92 13.52 -3.56
N ALA A 306 10.99 13.50 -2.76
CA ALA A 306 10.92 13.44 -1.31
C ALA A 306 10.94 14.82 -0.66
N LEU A 307 10.15 15.02 0.39
CA LEU A 307 10.25 16.22 1.24
C LEU A 307 11.61 16.28 1.92
N ARG A 308 12.26 17.44 1.85
CA ARG A 308 13.50 17.73 2.58
C ARG A 308 13.27 18.69 3.75
N SER A 309 12.59 19.80 3.50
CA SER A 309 12.28 20.82 4.51
C SER A 309 11.08 21.66 4.11
N ILE A 310 10.46 22.31 5.08
CA ILE A 310 9.43 23.32 4.87
C ILE A 310 10.11 24.68 4.83
N ASP A 311 9.83 25.47 3.79
CA ASP A 311 10.40 26.80 3.64
C ASP A 311 9.53 27.81 4.40
N VAL A 312 10.13 28.60 5.30
CA VAL A 312 9.42 29.54 6.18
C VAL A 312 9.85 30.98 5.94
N SER A 313 8.87 31.90 5.90
CA SER A 313 9.11 33.34 5.85
C SER A 313 8.14 34.07 6.78
N ASN A 314 8.65 34.94 7.65
CA ASN A 314 7.86 35.68 8.64
C ASN A 314 6.94 34.78 9.50
N GLY A 315 7.40 33.57 9.84
CA GLY A 315 6.64 32.59 10.61
C GLY A 315 5.59 31.79 9.81
N ALA A 316 5.39 32.09 8.52
CA ALA A 316 4.47 31.36 7.65
C ALA A 316 5.21 30.32 6.78
N ALA A 317 4.60 29.17 6.54
CA ALA A 317 5.06 28.22 5.54
C ALA A 317 4.77 28.77 4.13
N VAL A 318 5.81 28.88 3.29
CA VAL A 318 5.75 29.51 1.96
C VAL A 318 6.20 28.58 0.83
N GLY A 319 6.29 27.29 1.12
CA GLY A 319 6.74 26.28 0.18
C GLY A 319 7.49 25.14 0.85
N VAL A 320 8.11 24.31 0.00
CA VAL A 320 8.94 23.18 0.43
C VAL A 320 10.19 23.09 -0.44
N THR A 321 11.27 22.62 0.17
CA THR A 321 12.41 22.06 -0.56
C THR A 321 12.23 20.55 -0.65
N VAL A 322 12.39 20.00 -1.86
CA VAL A 322 12.23 18.57 -2.16
C VAL A 322 13.46 18.02 -2.89
N THR A 323 13.73 16.73 -2.73
CA THR A 323 14.75 15.98 -3.46
C THR A 323 14.06 15.14 -4.53
N GLY A 324 14.20 15.53 -5.80
CA GLY A 324 13.72 14.76 -6.95
C GLY A 324 14.78 13.86 -7.57
N PRO A 325 14.49 13.19 -8.70
CA PRO A 325 15.43 12.29 -9.38
C PRO A 325 16.74 12.95 -9.82
N THR A 326 16.72 14.27 -10.01
CA THR A 326 17.84 15.06 -10.53
C THR A 326 18.47 15.98 -9.48
N GLY A 327 18.11 15.80 -8.19
CA GLY A 327 18.59 16.62 -7.08
C GLY A 327 17.53 17.51 -6.44
N ASP A 328 17.99 18.42 -5.60
CA ASP A 328 17.13 19.29 -4.78
C ASP A 328 16.60 20.49 -5.57
N TYR A 329 15.33 20.82 -5.37
CA TYR A 329 14.71 22.03 -5.90
C TYR A 329 13.60 22.54 -4.97
N GLN A 330 13.15 23.78 -5.19
CA GLN A 330 12.12 24.43 -4.37
C GLN A 330 10.77 24.48 -5.07
N ILE A 331 9.70 24.28 -4.30
CA ILE A 331 8.32 24.52 -4.72
C ILE A 331 7.75 25.59 -3.78
N LYS A 332 7.67 26.83 -4.27
CA LYS A 332 7.02 27.93 -3.53
C LYS A 332 5.51 27.75 -3.56
N ALA A 333 4.85 27.97 -2.44
CA ALA A 333 3.39 27.85 -2.33
C ALA A 333 2.81 28.85 -1.34
N LYS A 334 1.50 29.12 -1.46
CA LYS A 334 0.77 29.92 -0.45
C LYS A 334 0.33 29.06 0.74
N ALA A 335 0.14 27.77 0.50
CA ALA A 335 -0.15 26.78 1.53
C ALA A 335 0.62 25.48 1.27
N VAL A 336 1.02 24.82 2.36
CA VAL A 336 1.68 23.52 2.40
C VAL A 336 0.78 22.56 3.17
N LEU A 337 0.36 21.47 2.52
CA LEU A 337 -0.34 20.36 3.18
C LEU A 337 0.59 19.17 3.33
N LEU A 338 0.91 18.81 4.58
CA LEU A 338 1.58 17.56 4.91
C LEU A 338 0.55 16.43 4.93
N ALA A 339 0.77 15.43 4.08
CA ALA A 339 -0.02 14.20 4.00
C ALA A 339 0.91 12.96 3.93
N THR A 340 2.03 13.02 4.64
CA THR A 340 3.18 12.11 4.49
C THR A 340 3.05 10.78 5.22
N GLY A 341 1.91 10.51 5.87
CA GLY A 341 1.75 9.35 6.74
C GLY A 341 2.56 9.43 8.05
N GLY A 342 2.55 8.32 8.79
CA GLY A 342 3.16 8.22 10.12
C GLY A 342 4.65 7.88 10.11
N PHE A 343 5.13 7.35 11.24
CA PHE A 343 6.55 7.05 11.47
C PHE A 343 6.82 5.60 11.91
N ALA A 344 5.91 4.67 11.59
CA ALA A 344 6.00 3.26 11.94
C ALA A 344 7.19 2.51 11.32
N ARG A 345 8.02 3.13 10.48
CA ARG A 345 9.27 2.58 9.93
C ARG A 345 10.54 3.26 10.45
N ASN A 346 10.41 4.31 11.26
CA ASN A 346 11.54 5.05 11.75
C ASN A 346 11.92 4.58 13.17
N ASN A 347 12.91 3.70 13.26
CA ASN A 347 13.35 3.16 14.55
C ASN A 347 13.94 4.23 15.46
N ASP A 348 14.61 5.24 14.91
CA ASP A 348 15.19 6.33 15.70
C ASP A 348 14.07 7.16 16.34
N LEU A 349 13.09 7.59 15.53
CA LEU A 349 11.95 8.36 16.02
C LEU A 349 11.07 7.54 16.96
N LEU A 350 10.92 6.23 16.74
CA LEU A 350 10.24 5.35 17.69
C LEU A 350 11.00 5.26 19.02
N THR A 351 12.33 5.16 18.99
CA THR A 351 13.17 5.05 20.20
C THR A 351 13.13 6.33 21.05
N ASP A 352 12.99 7.50 20.43
CA ASP A 352 12.80 8.77 21.14
C ASP A 352 11.55 8.78 22.03
N TYR A 353 10.54 7.96 21.70
CA TYR A 353 9.31 7.78 22.46
C TYR A 353 9.35 6.41 23.17
N ALA A 354 10.23 6.37 24.20
CA ALA A 354 10.84 5.25 24.93
C ALA A 354 10.00 4.00 25.28
N GLU A 355 8.68 4.00 25.12
CA GLU A 355 7.81 2.83 25.26
C GLU A 355 7.80 1.94 23.99
N ALA A 356 8.46 2.38 22.91
CA ALA A 356 8.52 1.64 21.65
C ALA A 356 9.52 0.47 21.63
N GLY A 357 10.29 0.21 22.70
CA GLY A 357 11.32 -0.84 22.72
C GLY A 357 10.79 -2.21 22.31
N ASP A 358 9.59 -2.56 22.79
CA ASP A 358 8.91 -3.82 22.45
C ASP A 358 8.32 -3.81 21.03
N TYR A 359 8.11 -2.64 20.43
CA TYR A 359 7.55 -2.46 19.08
C TYR A 359 8.63 -2.33 18.00
N VAL A 360 9.84 -1.87 18.35
CA VAL A 360 10.95 -1.66 17.41
C VAL A 360 11.44 -2.99 16.83
N SER A 361 11.44 -4.05 17.63
CA SER A 361 11.81 -5.40 17.21
C SER A 361 10.75 -6.12 16.37
N LEU A 362 9.50 -5.62 16.36
CA LEU A 362 8.41 -6.29 15.66
C LEU A 362 8.56 -6.21 14.13
N PRO A 363 8.09 -7.25 13.41
CA PRO A 363 7.84 -7.17 11.99
C PRO A 363 6.96 -5.97 11.63
N ARG A 364 7.02 -5.51 10.38
CA ARG A 364 6.32 -4.29 9.93
C ARG A 364 5.31 -4.60 8.84
N SER A 365 4.03 -4.46 9.16
CA SER A 365 2.91 -4.69 8.23
C SER A 365 2.52 -3.44 7.44
N GLY A 366 2.85 -2.25 7.96
CA GLY A 366 2.62 -0.97 7.30
C GLY A 366 3.62 -0.64 6.18
N SER A 367 3.38 0.48 5.52
CA SER A 367 4.20 0.93 4.39
C SER A 367 5.65 1.14 4.79
N ALA A 368 6.57 0.79 3.88
CA ALA A 368 8.00 1.09 4.02
C ALA A 368 8.29 2.60 4.02
N SER A 369 7.37 3.42 3.50
CA SER A 369 7.51 4.86 3.38
C SER A 369 7.13 5.64 4.64
N ALA A 370 6.55 5.00 5.66
CA ALA A 370 6.10 5.64 6.90
C ALA A 370 7.26 5.98 7.85
N THR A 371 8.15 6.90 7.43
CA THR A 371 9.41 7.26 8.13
C THR A 371 9.32 8.57 8.91
N GLY A 372 8.16 9.24 8.92
CA GLY A 372 7.96 10.47 9.71
C GLY A 372 8.55 11.74 9.11
N ASP A 373 8.89 11.76 7.82
CA ASP A 373 9.60 12.90 7.18
C ASP A 373 8.86 14.24 7.38
N GLY A 374 7.53 14.26 7.21
CA GLY A 374 6.72 15.45 7.44
C GLY A 374 6.65 15.87 8.92
N ILE A 375 6.69 14.90 9.85
CA ILE A 375 6.72 15.17 11.29
C ILE A 375 8.03 15.85 11.66
N VAL A 376 9.16 15.31 11.18
CA VAL A 376 10.49 15.89 11.43
C VAL A 376 10.58 17.29 10.82
N ALA A 377 10.20 17.47 9.55
CA ALA A 377 10.26 18.76 8.89
C ALA A 377 9.37 19.82 9.58
N ALA A 378 8.19 19.43 10.10
CA ALA A 378 7.32 20.32 10.86
C ALA A 378 7.91 20.70 12.22
N LYS A 379 8.49 19.74 12.96
CA LYS A 379 9.18 19.99 14.24
C LYS A 379 10.33 20.98 14.08
N ASP A 380 11.10 20.86 13.00
CA ASP A 380 12.25 21.72 12.71
C ASP A 380 11.88 23.21 12.57
N ILE A 381 10.62 23.50 12.24
CA ILE A 381 10.09 24.87 12.14
C ILE A 381 9.19 25.28 13.31
N GLY A 382 9.16 24.49 14.39
CA GLY A 382 8.48 24.84 15.64
C GLY A 382 7.04 24.32 15.79
N ALA A 383 6.62 23.36 14.96
CA ALA A 383 5.33 22.69 15.15
C ALA A 383 5.33 21.84 16.43
N ASP A 384 4.20 21.86 17.16
CA ASP A 384 3.95 21.00 18.31
C ASP A 384 3.58 19.58 17.84
N VAL A 385 3.76 18.59 18.72
CA VAL A 385 3.41 17.20 18.47
C VAL A 385 2.48 16.66 19.54
N TRP A 386 1.66 15.68 19.17
CA TRP A 386 0.65 15.11 20.06
C TRP A 386 0.55 13.59 19.89
N ASN A 387 0.25 12.87 20.98
CA ASN A 387 0.06 11.41 21.03
C ASN A 387 1.23 10.57 20.46
N MET A 388 2.47 11.04 20.56
CA MET A 388 3.63 10.37 19.96
C MET A 388 3.92 8.94 20.50
N THR A 389 3.37 8.55 21.65
CA THR A 389 3.46 7.19 22.21
C THR A 389 2.29 6.29 21.84
N ALA A 390 1.29 6.80 21.10
CA ALA A 390 0.14 6.02 20.68
C ALA A 390 0.49 5.22 19.41
N PHE A 391 0.75 3.93 19.60
CA PHE A 391 1.13 3.00 18.54
C PHE A 391 0.07 1.91 18.31
N LYS A 392 0.10 1.30 17.13
CA LYS A 392 -0.66 0.08 16.85
C LYS A 392 0.25 -1.02 16.34
N ALA A 393 0.36 -2.09 17.13
CA ALA A 393 0.72 -3.41 16.62
C ALA A 393 -0.56 -4.17 16.24
N ASN A 394 -0.58 -4.73 15.05
CA ASN A 394 -1.64 -5.62 14.58
C ASN A 394 -1.27 -7.06 14.96
N ASN A 395 -2.07 -7.68 15.82
CA ASN A 395 -1.85 -9.02 16.36
C ASN A 395 -1.96 -10.12 15.28
N ALA A 396 -2.85 -9.94 14.31
CA ALA A 396 -3.11 -10.93 13.27
C ALA A 396 -2.27 -10.69 12.00
N CYS A 397 -0.93 -10.86 12.08
CA CYS A 397 -0.05 -10.77 10.91
C CYS A 397 0.71 -12.07 10.64
N HIS A 398 0.80 -12.45 9.36
CA HIS A 398 1.61 -13.55 8.85
C HIS A 398 2.91 -13.03 8.24
N VAL A 399 4.02 -13.72 8.48
CA VAL A 399 5.33 -13.42 7.87
C VAL A 399 5.61 -14.46 6.80
N ALA A 400 5.49 -14.08 5.53
CA ALA A 400 5.73 -14.97 4.40
C ALA A 400 7.23 -15.28 4.25
N GLU A 401 7.57 -16.37 3.53
CA GLU A 401 8.95 -16.81 3.30
C GLU A 401 9.85 -15.75 2.65
N ASN A 402 9.28 -14.87 1.82
CA ASN A 402 9.98 -13.75 1.20
C ASN A 402 10.19 -12.54 2.14
N GLY A 403 9.80 -12.66 3.41
CA GLY A 403 9.87 -11.61 4.44
C GLY A 403 8.73 -10.58 4.38
N ALA A 404 7.76 -10.74 3.48
CA ALA A 404 6.58 -9.87 3.46
C ALA A 404 5.71 -10.14 4.69
N VAL A 405 5.29 -9.07 5.36
CA VAL A 405 4.35 -9.13 6.49
C VAL A 405 2.96 -8.78 5.98
N VAL A 406 2.04 -9.73 6.09
CA VAL A 406 0.67 -9.63 5.57
C VAL A 406 -0.32 -9.62 6.73
N SER A 407 -1.25 -8.68 6.71
CA SER A 407 -2.31 -8.66 7.72
C SER A 407 -3.39 -9.69 7.38
N LEU A 408 -3.66 -10.58 8.33
CA LEU A 408 -4.76 -11.54 8.31
C LEU A 408 -5.92 -11.09 9.20
N TYR A 409 -5.99 -9.79 9.55
CA TYR A 409 -6.99 -9.25 10.46
C TYR A 409 -8.45 -9.49 10.01
N THR A 410 -8.67 -9.78 8.73
CA THR A 410 -9.98 -10.19 8.20
C THR A 410 -10.56 -11.46 8.86
N LEU A 411 -9.70 -12.28 9.49
CA LEU A 411 -10.07 -13.47 10.27
C LEU A 411 -10.50 -13.15 11.71
N SER A 412 -10.14 -11.96 12.23
CA SER A 412 -10.14 -11.68 13.68
C SER A 412 -11.51 -11.74 14.35
N GLU A 413 -12.60 -11.66 13.59
CA GLU A 413 -13.96 -11.78 14.12
C GLU A 413 -14.52 -13.20 14.09
N THR A 414 -13.91 -14.09 13.31
CA THR A 414 -14.42 -15.44 13.05
C THR A 414 -13.40 -16.52 13.37
N SER A 415 -12.36 -16.19 14.13
CA SER A 415 -11.34 -17.13 14.58
C SER A 415 -11.18 -17.13 16.10
N ALA A 416 -10.78 -18.26 16.67
CA ALA A 416 -10.27 -18.35 18.03
C ALA A 416 -8.74 -18.24 18.04
N LEU A 417 -8.16 -17.61 19.06
CA LEU A 417 -6.71 -17.49 19.22
C LEU A 417 -6.18 -18.55 20.19
N VAL A 418 -5.27 -19.38 19.70
CA VAL A 418 -4.67 -20.49 20.46
C VAL A 418 -3.15 -20.34 20.47
N ASP A 419 -2.49 -20.60 21.60
CA ASP A 419 -1.03 -20.60 21.69
C ASP A 419 -0.40 -21.93 21.23
N ASP A 420 0.94 -21.98 21.15
CA ASP A 420 1.68 -23.19 20.75
C ASP A 420 1.48 -24.37 21.72
N GLU A 421 0.95 -24.11 22.92
CA GLU A 421 0.60 -25.13 23.90
C GLU A 421 -0.82 -25.69 23.68
N GLY A 422 -1.57 -25.18 22.71
CA GLY A 422 -2.94 -25.62 22.42
C GLY A 422 -4.01 -24.97 23.28
N ASN A 423 -3.70 -23.89 24.00
CA ASN A 423 -4.66 -23.20 24.88
C ASN A 423 -5.14 -21.87 24.28
N ARG A 424 -6.40 -21.52 24.52
CA ARG A 424 -6.83 -20.12 24.41
C ARG A 424 -6.18 -19.27 25.50
N PHE A 425 -6.05 -17.97 25.25
CA PHE A 425 -5.37 -17.05 26.17
C PHE A 425 -6.00 -15.65 26.27
N ILE A 426 -7.05 -15.35 25.49
CA ILE A 426 -7.71 -14.04 25.50
C ILE A 426 -9.18 -14.14 25.08
N ASN A 427 -9.97 -13.13 25.42
CA ASN A 427 -11.30 -12.89 24.90
C ASN A 427 -11.24 -12.24 23.50
N GLU A 428 -11.45 -13.01 22.45
CA GLU A 428 -11.36 -12.52 21.06
C GLU A 428 -12.47 -11.52 20.70
N THR A 429 -13.57 -11.49 21.44
CA THR A 429 -14.74 -10.66 21.13
C THR A 429 -14.74 -9.26 21.75
N ASP A 430 -14.30 -9.10 23.00
CA ASP A 430 -14.30 -7.78 23.67
C ASP A 430 -12.91 -7.14 23.74
N ALA A 431 -11.84 -7.93 23.63
CA ALA A 431 -10.48 -7.39 23.69
C ALA A 431 -10.17 -6.51 22.47
N THR A 432 -9.57 -5.37 22.74
CA THR A 432 -9.02 -4.45 21.73
C THR A 432 -7.80 -5.04 21.03
N ILE A 433 -7.42 -4.49 19.88
CA ILE A 433 -6.22 -4.94 19.15
C ILE A 433 -4.95 -4.83 20.02
N PRO A 434 -4.70 -3.73 20.77
CA PRO A 434 -3.54 -3.68 21.65
C PRO A 434 -3.58 -4.72 22.77
N GLU A 435 -4.73 -5.03 23.36
CA GLU A 435 -4.84 -6.09 24.37
C GLU A 435 -4.49 -7.46 23.78
N LYS A 436 -4.99 -7.76 22.57
CA LYS A 436 -4.61 -8.98 21.82
C LYS A 436 -3.11 -9.03 21.53
N SER A 437 -2.54 -7.93 21.01
CA SER A 437 -1.11 -7.84 20.73
C SER A 437 -0.27 -8.04 22.01
N VAL A 438 -0.63 -7.41 23.13
CA VAL A 438 0.08 -7.57 24.41
C VAL A 438 -0.01 -9.02 24.91
N ALA A 439 -1.17 -9.67 24.80
CA ALA A 439 -1.35 -11.05 25.22
C ALA A 439 -0.51 -12.03 24.37
N GLU A 440 -0.43 -11.81 23.06
CA GLU A 440 0.43 -12.57 22.15
C GLU A 440 1.92 -12.34 22.43
N LEU A 441 2.35 -11.09 22.67
CA LEU A 441 3.74 -10.78 23.04
C LEU A 441 4.17 -11.44 24.37
N ALA A 442 3.22 -11.81 25.22
CA ALA A 442 3.46 -12.54 26.46
C ALA A 442 3.54 -14.07 26.28
N ARG A 443 3.27 -14.61 25.08
CA ARG A 443 3.43 -16.04 24.77
C ARG A 443 4.91 -16.39 24.50
N PRO A 444 5.31 -17.65 24.71
CA PRO A 444 6.55 -18.17 24.11
C PRO A 444 6.56 -17.88 22.60
N ASN A 445 7.70 -17.45 22.05
CA ASN A 445 7.88 -17.07 20.63
C ASN A 445 7.08 -15.84 20.13
N GLN A 446 6.26 -15.22 20.97
CA GLN A 446 5.44 -14.05 20.64
C GLN A 446 4.52 -14.30 19.43
N GLU A 447 3.80 -15.41 19.44
CA GLU A 447 2.95 -15.86 18.34
C GLU A 447 1.73 -16.64 18.83
N ALA A 448 0.78 -16.83 17.92
CA ALA A 448 -0.45 -17.57 18.15
C ALA A 448 -0.94 -18.19 16.83
N TRP A 449 -1.97 -19.02 16.94
CA TRP A 449 -2.72 -19.59 15.85
C TRP A 449 -4.12 -18.99 15.83
N SER A 450 -4.52 -18.40 14.70
CA SER A 450 -5.91 -18.06 14.42
C SER A 450 -6.61 -19.26 13.80
N VAL A 451 -7.50 -19.91 14.56
CA VAL A 451 -8.20 -21.14 14.18
C VAL A 451 -9.63 -20.84 13.73
N PHE A 452 -10.03 -21.37 12.58
CA PHE A 452 -11.34 -21.14 11.96
C PHE A 452 -11.76 -22.33 11.08
N ASP A 453 -12.99 -22.30 10.56
CA ASP A 453 -13.57 -23.38 9.74
C ASP A 453 -13.87 -22.96 8.27
N GLN A 454 -14.47 -23.86 7.50
CA GLN A 454 -14.81 -23.63 6.10
C GLN A 454 -15.76 -22.45 5.88
N LYS A 455 -16.62 -22.06 6.84
CA LYS A 455 -17.53 -20.92 6.65
C LYS A 455 -16.75 -19.62 6.53
N THR A 456 -15.71 -19.44 7.34
CA THR A 456 -14.82 -18.27 7.25
C THR A 456 -14.09 -18.23 5.92
N MET A 457 -13.65 -19.39 5.42
CA MET A 457 -13.01 -19.53 4.10
C MET A 457 -13.96 -19.13 2.96
N ASP A 458 -15.22 -19.55 3.03
CA ASP A 458 -16.22 -19.30 1.99
C ASP A 458 -16.77 -17.86 2.02
N ALA A 459 -16.71 -17.20 3.18
CA ALA A 459 -17.29 -15.86 3.38
C ALA A 459 -16.56 -14.76 2.61
N LYS A 460 -15.24 -14.87 2.41
CA LYS A 460 -14.41 -13.79 1.86
C LYS A 460 -13.40 -14.30 0.83
N LYS A 461 -13.45 -13.74 -0.38
CA LYS A 461 -12.48 -14.02 -1.45
C LYS A 461 -11.03 -13.78 -1.02
N LEU A 462 -10.79 -12.79 -0.16
CA LEU A 462 -9.46 -12.49 0.38
C LEU A 462 -8.90 -13.65 1.24
N VAL A 463 -9.75 -14.35 2.00
CA VAL A 463 -9.33 -15.51 2.81
C VAL A 463 -8.96 -16.67 1.91
N GLN A 464 -9.71 -16.91 0.84
CA GLN A 464 -9.40 -17.93 -0.17
C GLN A 464 -8.04 -17.66 -0.84
N GLN A 465 -7.75 -16.40 -1.16
CA GLN A 465 -6.45 -16.00 -1.71
C GLN A 465 -5.29 -16.27 -0.75
N TYR A 466 -5.47 -15.99 0.55
CA TYR A 466 -4.45 -16.32 1.56
C TYR A 466 -4.21 -17.83 1.65
N ASN A 467 -5.24 -18.64 1.51
CA ASN A 467 -5.10 -20.09 1.46
C ASN A 467 -4.33 -20.57 0.21
N GLU A 468 -4.62 -20.01 -0.96
CA GLU A 468 -3.88 -20.30 -2.21
C GLU A 468 -2.40 -19.93 -2.12
N LEU A 469 -2.06 -18.91 -1.31
CA LEU A 469 -0.68 -18.51 -1.02
C LEU A 469 0.00 -19.38 0.04
N GLY A 470 -0.70 -20.37 0.61
CA GLY A 470 -0.16 -21.31 1.59
C GLY A 470 -0.05 -20.74 3.00
N TYR A 471 -0.80 -19.69 3.34
CA TYR A 471 -0.71 -19.05 4.66
C TYR A 471 -1.40 -19.84 5.78
N PHE A 472 -2.15 -20.89 5.43
CA PHE A 472 -2.91 -21.70 6.37
C PHE A 472 -2.46 -23.16 6.31
N VAL A 473 -2.47 -23.80 7.48
CA VAL A 473 -2.48 -25.26 7.57
C VAL A 473 -3.93 -25.76 7.69
N THR A 474 -4.18 -27.01 7.33
CA THR A 474 -5.54 -27.56 7.24
C THR A 474 -5.64 -28.98 7.79
N GLY A 475 -6.80 -29.33 8.33
CA GLY A 475 -7.16 -30.68 8.74
C GLY A 475 -8.68 -30.90 8.65
N THR A 476 -9.11 -32.12 8.33
CA THR A 476 -10.55 -32.47 8.30
C THR A 476 -11.10 -32.82 9.69
N THR A 477 -10.21 -33.02 10.66
CA THR A 477 -10.46 -33.22 12.09
C THR A 477 -9.56 -32.31 12.92
N TRP A 478 -9.86 -32.13 14.20
CA TRP A 478 -8.99 -31.34 15.08
C TRP A 478 -7.61 -31.99 15.28
N GLU A 479 -7.55 -33.33 15.26
CA GLU A 479 -6.29 -34.09 15.32
C GLU A 479 -5.42 -33.86 14.09
N GLU A 480 -6.02 -33.88 12.89
CA GLU A 480 -5.29 -33.58 11.66
C GLU A 480 -4.79 -32.13 11.66
N LEU A 481 -5.59 -31.18 12.14
CA LEU A 481 -5.18 -29.79 12.22
C LEU A 481 -4.05 -29.59 13.24
N ALA A 482 -4.13 -30.20 14.43
CA ALA A 482 -3.07 -30.14 15.43
C ALA A 482 -1.75 -30.72 14.90
N SER A 483 -1.82 -31.84 14.18
CA SER A 483 -0.65 -32.41 13.50
C SER A 483 -0.09 -31.47 12.44
N ALA A 484 -0.93 -30.76 11.70
CA ALA A 484 -0.50 -29.81 10.67
C ALA A 484 0.10 -28.53 11.27
N MET A 485 -0.34 -28.12 12.46
CA MET A 485 0.26 -27.04 13.26
C MET A 485 1.60 -27.45 13.90
N GLY A 486 1.95 -28.74 13.87
CA GLY A 486 3.18 -29.26 14.44
C GLY A 486 3.16 -29.38 15.98
N MET A 487 1.97 -29.50 16.58
CA MET A 487 1.82 -29.66 18.02
C MET A 487 2.38 -31.00 18.51
N ASP A 488 3.00 -31.00 19.71
CA ASP A 488 3.38 -32.24 20.38
C ASP A 488 2.16 -32.96 21.00
N GLU A 489 2.35 -34.15 21.57
CA GLU A 489 1.26 -34.95 22.14
C GLU A 489 0.49 -34.20 23.25
N ALA A 490 1.22 -33.48 24.12
CA ALA A 490 0.61 -32.78 25.25
C ALA A 490 -0.14 -31.52 24.79
N SER A 491 0.40 -30.78 23.82
CA SER A 491 -0.27 -29.64 23.20
C SER A 491 -1.47 -30.08 22.37
N THR A 492 -1.38 -31.22 21.69
CA THR A 492 -2.50 -31.80 20.95
C THR A 492 -3.66 -32.11 21.90
N GLU A 493 -3.41 -32.77 23.02
CA GLU A 493 -4.46 -33.07 24.01
C GLU A 493 -5.17 -31.79 24.51
N ARG A 494 -4.40 -30.74 24.81
CA ARG A 494 -4.96 -29.44 25.24
C ARG A 494 -5.72 -28.73 24.13
N PHE A 495 -5.23 -28.80 22.90
CA PHE A 495 -5.90 -28.22 21.74
C PHE A 495 -7.26 -28.87 21.48
N LEU A 496 -7.32 -30.21 21.47
CA LEU A 496 -8.58 -30.94 21.29
C LEU A 496 -9.60 -30.55 22.37
N ALA A 497 -9.17 -30.51 23.65
CA ALA A 497 -10.04 -30.10 24.74
C ALA A 497 -10.52 -28.64 24.59
N THR A 498 -9.66 -27.75 24.14
CA THR A 498 -9.99 -26.33 23.89
C THR A 498 -11.03 -26.21 22.78
N MET A 499 -10.84 -26.91 21.66
CA MET A 499 -11.78 -26.89 20.53
C MET A 499 -13.11 -27.54 20.90
N ASP A 500 -13.11 -28.71 21.55
CA ASP A 500 -14.34 -29.37 22.01
C ASP A 500 -15.16 -28.48 22.95
N LYS A 501 -14.50 -27.77 23.86
CA LYS A 501 -15.14 -26.80 24.75
C LYS A 501 -15.73 -25.61 23.98
N TRP A 502 -14.99 -25.08 23.01
CA TRP A 502 -15.46 -23.99 22.16
C TRP A 502 -16.70 -24.40 21.35
N GLN A 503 -16.64 -25.54 20.65
CA GLN A 503 -17.74 -26.07 19.85
C GLN A 503 -18.99 -26.35 20.72
N SER A 504 -18.81 -26.96 21.89
CA SER A 504 -19.90 -27.30 22.80
C SER A 504 -20.55 -26.10 23.49
N THR A 505 -19.82 -24.98 23.62
CA THR A 505 -20.40 -23.71 24.08
C THR A 505 -21.45 -23.20 23.09
N GLY A 506 -21.18 -23.30 21.79
CA GLY A 506 -22.14 -23.00 20.72
C GLY A 506 -22.33 -21.50 20.44
N VAL A 507 -22.80 -21.20 19.22
CA VAL A 507 -22.92 -19.83 18.70
C VAL A 507 -23.82 -18.94 19.56
N GLY A 508 -23.34 -17.73 19.87
CA GLY A 508 -24.04 -16.70 20.64
C GLY A 508 -23.94 -16.85 22.16
N ASN A 509 -23.35 -17.95 22.65
CA ASN A 509 -23.10 -18.14 24.08
C ASN A 509 -21.72 -17.62 24.48
N VAL A 510 -21.56 -17.35 25.77
CA VAL A 510 -20.30 -16.88 26.37
C VAL A 510 -19.56 -18.08 26.95
N GLU A 511 -18.31 -18.28 26.54
CA GLU A 511 -17.46 -19.34 27.08
C GLU A 511 -16.87 -18.98 28.45
N GLU A 512 -16.58 -19.98 29.27
CA GLU A 512 -16.29 -19.79 30.69
C GLU A 512 -14.84 -19.33 31.01
N ASP A 513 -13.86 -19.57 30.15
CA ASP A 513 -12.45 -19.36 30.47
C ASP A 513 -12.03 -17.88 30.35
N PHE A 514 -12.50 -17.20 29.30
CA PHE A 514 -12.14 -15.79 29.02
C PHE A 514 -13.36 -14.89 28.80
N GLY A 515 -14.58 -15.44 28.82
CA GLY A 515 -15.81 -14.69 28.60
C GLY A 515 -16.02 -14.27 27.15
N ALA A 516 -15.41 -14.96 26.18
CA ALA A 516 -15.62 -14.67 24.76
C ALA A 516 -17.02 -15.09 24.31
N THR A 517 -17.67 -14.28 23.48
CA THR A 517 -18.88 -14.73 22.79
C THR A 517 -18.49 -15.60 21.60
N VAL A 518 -19.00 -16.82 21.52
CA VAL A 518 -18.71 -17.71 20.39
C VAL A 518 -19.46 -17.21 19.16
N LYS A 519 -18.76 -16.51 18.25
CA LYS A 519 -19.32 -16.02 16.98
C LYS A 519 -19.50 -17.12 15.94
N ASP A 520 -18.59 -18.09 15.91
CA ASP A 520 -18.69 -19.31 15.12
C ASP A 520 -18.29 -20.50 15.98
N ALA A 521 -19.10 -21.56 15.94
CA ALA A 521 -18.83 -22.80 16.68
C ALA A 521 -17.94 -23.77 15.90
N PHE A 522 -17.48 -23.41 14.70
CA PHE A 522 -16.61 -24.22 13.85
C PHE A 522 -17.20 -25.62 13.57
N ASP A 523 -18.45 -25.69 13.13
CA ASP A 523 -19.16 -26.96 12.88
C ASP A 523 -19.03 -27.46 11.42
N THR A 524 -18.28 -26.75 10.58
CA THR A 524 -18.14 -27.06 9.15
C THR A 524 -16.67 -27.33 8.77
N PRO A 525 -16.20 -28.59 8.83
CA PRO A 525 -14.85 -28.94 8.36
C PRO A 525 -14.73 -28.81 6.82
N PRO A 526 -13.50 -28.67 6.28
CA PRO A 526 -12.22 -28.71 6.98
C PRO A 526 -11.97 -27.49 7.87
N TYR A 527 -11.07 -27.69 8.83
CA TYR A 527 -10.59 -26.67 9.73
C TYR A 527 -9.26 -26.12 9.26
N TYR A 528 -8.99 -24.88 9.63
CA TYR A 528 -7.81 -24.12 9.21
C TYR A 528 -7.18 -23.43 10.40
N ALA A 529 -5.86 -23.27 10.35
CA ALA A 529 -5.13 -22.44 11.29
C ALA A 529 -4.12 -21.57 10.54
N ALA A 530 -4.09 -20.29 10.88
CA ALA A 530 -3.08 -19.34 10.40
C ALA A 530 -2.09 -19.04 11.54
N HIS A 531 -0.80 -19.18 11.27
CA HIS A 531 0.24 -18.73 12.21
C HIS A 531 0.32 -17.20 12.15
N VAL A 532 0.12 -16.55 13.30
CA VAL A 532 0.04 -15.09 13.43
C VAL A 532 0.95 -14.59 14.54
N LYS A 533 1.47 -13.38 14.36
CA LYS A 533 2.18 -12.64 15.40
C LYS A 533 1.97 -11.13 15.29
N PRO A 534 2.19 -10.39 16.39
CA PRO A 534 2.12 -8.93 16.37
C PRO A 534 3.13 -8.30 15.41
N ALA A 535 2.65 -7.39 14.57
CA ALA A 535 3.49 -6.56 13.71
C ALA A 535 3.16 -5.08 13.89
N MET A 536 4.18 -4.24 14.02
CA MET A 536 4.02 -2.79 14.09
C MET A 536 3.44 -2.27 12.76
N GLN A 537 2.26 -1.66 12.85
CA GLN A 537 1.46 -1.30 11.69
C GLN A 537 1.45 0.20 11.44
N SER A 538 1.08 1.01 12.44
CA SER A 538 0.89 2.45 12.28
C SER A 538 1.12 3.22 13.57
N THR A 539 1.33 4.53 13.44
CA THR A 539 1.43 5.49 14.54
C THR A 539 0.21 6.41 14.54
N TYR A 540 -0.34 6.70 15.72
CA TYR A 540 -1.46 7.63 15.89
C TYR A 540 -1.00 9.02 16.34
N GLY A 541 0.24 9.13 16.83
CA GLY A 541 0.87 10.40 17.09
C GLY A 541 1.43 11.07 15.85
N GLY A 542 1.60 12.38 15.94
CA GLY A 542 2.16 13.19 14.86
C GLY A 542 2.13 14.68 15.18
N VAL A 543 2.17 15.50 14.13
CA VAL A 543 2.06 16.96 14.21
C VAL A 543 0.71 17.34 14.79
N LYS A 544 0.69 18.19 15.82
CA LYS A 544 -0.56 18.65 16.43
C LYS A 544 -1.31 19.54 15.45
N THR A 545 -2.61 19.31 15.33
CA THR A 545 -3.51 20.13 14.51
C THR A 545 -4.75 20.51 15.27
N ASP A 546 -5.44 21.56 14.81
CA ASP A 546 -6.84 21.78 15.20
C ASP A 546 -7.81 20.93 14.34
N ALA A 547 -9.11 21.01 14.63
CA ALA A 547 -10.15 20.29 13.91
C ALA A 547 -10.30 20.72 12.43
N SER A 548 -9.72 21.87 12.06
CA SER A 548 -9.67 22.39 10.68
C SER A 548 -8.35 22.04 9.97
N ALA A 549 -7.53 21.17 10.57
CA ALA A 549 -6.25 20.69 10.05
C ALA A 549 -5.11 21.72 9.99
N HIS A 550 -5.22 22.88 10.64
CA HIS A 550 -4.09 23.80 10.77
C HIS A 550 -3.03 23.20 11.71
N VAL A 551 -1.76 23.29 11.35
CA VAL A 551 -0.67 22.87 12.22
C VAL A 551 -0.51 23.87 13.37
N ILE A 552 -0.47 23.35 14.60
CA ILE A 552 -0.31 24.15 15.81
C ILE A 552 1.17 24.18 16.22
N GLY A 553 1.70 25.38 16.42
CA GLY A 553 3.04 25.63 16.91
C GLY A 553 3.18 25.38 18.42
N THR A 554 4.42 25.25 18.87
CA THR A 554 4.76 25.10 20.30
C THR A 554 4.33 26.30 21.18
N ASP A 555 4.02 27.45 20.57
CA ASP A 555 3.45 28.62 21.25
C ASP A 555 1.92 28.55 21.40
N GLY A 556 1.28 27.51 20.87
CA GLY A 556 -0.16 27.28 20.88
C GLY A 556 -0.94 27.96 19.76
N SER A 557 -0.28 28.71 18.87
CA SER A 557 -0.90 29.36 17.71
C SER A 557 -0.78 28.51 16.44
N ALA A 558 -1.65 28.72 15.46
CA ALA A 558 -1.52 28.07 14.17
C ALA A 558 -0.33 28.63 13.38
N ILE A 559 0.47 27.75 12.75
CA ILE A 559 1.53 28.15 11.83
C ILE A 559 0.87 28.55 10.49
N PRO A 560 0.92 29.83 10.07
CA PRO A 560 0.20 30.27 8.90
C PRO A 560 0.66 29.54 7.64
N GLY A 561 -0.29 29.10 6.81
CA GLY A 561 -0.02 28.39 5.56
C GLY A 561 0.40 26.92 5.72
N LEU A 562 0.39 26.36 6.93
CA LEU A 562 0.77 24.97 7.17
C LEU A 562 -0.40 24.13 7.68
N TYR A 563 -0.66 23.02 6.99
CA TYR A 563 -1.75 22.09 7.28
C TYR A 563 -1.21 20.66 7.34
N ALA A 564 -1.90 19.78 8.08
CA ALA A 564 -1.53 18.36 8.14
C ALA A 564 -2.76 17.44 8.21
N ALA A 565 -2.77 16.37 7.40
CA ALA A 565 -3.89 15.43 7.31
C ALA A 565 -3.44 13.96 7.17
N GLY A 566 -4.18 13.06 7.79
CA GLY A 566 -3.86 11.62 7.85
C GLY A 566 -2.86 11.31 8.94
N ALA A 567 -2.14 10.18 8.86
CA ALA A 567 -1.30 9.69 9.95
C ALA A 567 -0.07 10.56 10.28
N VAL A 568 0.20 11.63 9.52
CA VAL A 568 1.21 12.64 9.87
C VAL A 568 0.70 13.56 10.98
N SER A 569 -0.61 13.75 11.11
CA SER A 569 -1.20 14.56 12.17
C SER A 569 -1.54 13.71 13.40
N GLY A 570 -1.12 14.21 14.56
CA GLY A 570 -1.41 13.65 15.87
C GLY A 570 -2.75 14.14 16.42
N HIS A 571 -3.77 14.31 15.57
CA HIS A 571 -5.07 14.92 15.89
C HIS A 571 -5.90 14.12 16.92
N GLY A 572 -5.38 13.02 17.49
CA GLY A 572 -5.97 12.35 18.65
C GLY A 572 -7.31 11.61 18.46
N CYS A 573 -7.93 11.62 17.28
CA CYS A 573 -9.28 11.09 17.09
C CYS A 573 -9.38 9.55 16.94
N PHE A 574 -8.36 8.80 17.36
CA PHE A 574 -8.13 7.42 16.89
C PHE A 574 -8.94 6.32 17.58
N GLY A 575 -9.49 6.52 18.79
CA GLY A 575 -10.41 5.58 19.47
C GLY A 575 -10.01 4.09 19.54
N ASN A 576 -8.76 3.75 19.16
CA ASN A 576 -8.15 2.43 19.11
C ASN A 576 -8.87 1.33 18.30
N VAL A 577 -9.52 1.65 17.17
CA VAL A 577 -10.19 0.65 16.30
C VAL A 577 -9.46 0.51 14.95
N VAL A 578 -9.14 -0.73 14.55
CA VAL A 578 -8.57 -1.03 13.22
C VAL A 578 -9.58 -0.66 12.14
N GLY A 579 -9.10 -0.03 11.06
CA GLY A 579 -9.93 0.42 9.92
C GLY A 579 -10.34 1.90 9.98
N ASN A 580 -10.34 2.54 11.15
CA ASN A 580 -10.65 3.97 11.25
C ASN A 580 -9.58 4.87 10.61
N GLY A 581 -8.31 4.45 10.59
CA GLY A 581 -7.22 5.25 10.02
C GLY A 581 -7.44 5.61 8.54
N LEU A 582 -8.10 4.73 7.77
CA LEU A 582 -8.44 5.00 6.38
C LEU A 582 -9.53 6.09 6.28
N SER A 583 -10.57 5.99 7.12
CA SER A 583 -11.65 6.98 7.19
C SER A 583 -11.11 8.35 7.58
N ILE A 584 -10.36 8.41 8.68
CA ILE A 584 -9.69 9.61 9.18
C ILE A 584 -8.84 10.26 8.09
N ALA A 585 -7.94 9.51 7.44
CA ALA A 585 -7.08 10.05 6.38
C ALA A 585 -7.92 10.59 5.21
N SER A 586 -8.95 9.86 4.79
CA SER A 586 -9.81 10.26 3.68
C SER A 586 -10.58 11.55 4.00
N THR A 587 -11.25 11.60 5.15
CA THR A 587 -12.05 12.75 5.58
C THR A 587 -11.20 13.96 5.93
N TYR A 588 -10.04 13.78 6.58
CA TYR A 588 -9.16 14.91 6.89
C TYR A 588 -8.44 15.47 5.66
N GLY A 589 -8.17 14.65 4.65
CA GLY A 589 -7.74 15.16 3.34
C GLY A 589 -8.77 16.14 2.77
N MET A 590 -10.06 15.77 2.85
CA MET A 590 -11.16 16.63 2.43
C MET A 590 -11.31 17.88 3.31
N ILE A 591 -11.22 17.75 4.64
CA ILE A 591 -11.30 18.88 5.59
C ILE A 591 -10.17 19.87 5.34
N ALA A 592 -8.93 19.39 5.24
CA ALA A 592 -7.77 20.24 5.00
C ALA A 592 -7.91 21.03 3.69
N ALA A 593 -8.41 20.40 2.62
CA ALA A 593 -8.69 21.11 1.37
C ALA A 593 -9.74 22.23 1.54
N ASP A 594 -10.82 22.00 2.30
CA ASP A 594 -11.82 23.04 2.57
C ASP A 594 -11.24 24.22 3.35
N SER A 595 -10.45 23.93 4.38
CA SER A 595 -9.79 24.96 5.20
C SER A 595 -8.84 25.78 4.33
N ILE A 596 -8.01 25.14 3.51
CA ILE A 596 -7.10 25.83 2.58
C ILE A 596 -7.89 26.72 1.60
N VAL A 597 -8.99 26.23 1.03
CA VAL A 597 -9.83 27.05 0.12
C VAL A 597 -10.40 28.27 0.84
N SER A 598 -10.89 28.08 2.07
CA SER A 598 -11.43 29.15 2.90
C SER A 598 -10.35 30.21 3.20
N ASP A 599 -9.17 29.79 3.62
CA ASP A 599 -8.10 30.69 4.05
C ASP A 599 -7.44 31.42 2.89
N LEU A 600 -7.33 30.79 1.72
CA LEU A 600 -6.83 31.47 0.50
C LEU A 600 -7.83 32.48 -0.06
N SER A 601 -9.09 32.42 0.37
CA SER A 601 -10.16 33.33 -0.05
C SER A 601 -10.38 34.51 0.91
N ALA A 602 -9.83 34.43 2.14
CA ALA A 602 -9.89 35.47 3.17
C ALA A 602 -8.83 36.55 2.94
#